data_AF-A0A6A2Y4T2-F1
#
_entry.id   AF-A0A6A2Y4T2-F1
#
_cell.length_a   1.000
_cell.length_b   1.000
_cell.length_c   1.000
_cell.angle_alpha   90.00
_cell.angle_beta   90.00
_cell.angle_gamma   90.00
#
_symmetry.space_group_name_H-M   'P 1'
#
loop_
_entity.id
_entity.type
_entity.pdbx_description
1 polymer ?
#
loop_
_entity_poly.entity_id
_entity_poly.type
_entity_poly.pdbx_seq_one_letter_code
_entity_poly.pdbx_strand_id
1 'polypeptide(L)'
;MATAESATAIQRNQVDLLDFIDWSGVECLNQCSQAGNSLLAILGYREDEGLNLESDADEQLLIYIPFTQVVKLHSIVVKGSEEEGPKTVKLFTNREHMGFSNINDFPPSDTAVLSPDNLKGKPVVVKYVKFQNVRSLTIFIEDNQSGSEITKVQKIALYGSTLLVPSQHQHIVQAMNLCFSHIVFLLYCVVSVTPELRTT
;
A
#
# COMPACT_ATOMS: atom_id res chain seq x y z
N MET A 1 -23.73 -18.46 7.93
CA MET A 1 -22.97 -17.46 7.15
C MET A 1 -22.57 -16.33 8.08
N ALA A 2 -21.44 -15.68 7.78
CA ALA A 2 -20.71 -14.65 8.53
C ALA A 2 -19.67 -15.17 9.54
N THR A 3 -18.44 -15.35 9.07
CA THR A 3 -17.21 -15.20 9.85
C THR A 3 -16.27 -14.32 9.05
N ALA A 4 -16.43 -13.00 9.22
CA ALA A 4 -15.42 -12.01 8.87
C ALA A 4 -14.46 -11.90 10.05
N GLU A 5 -13.49 -12.81 10.12
CA GLU A 5 -12.42 -12.74 11.11
C GLU A 5 -11.08 -12.82 10.36
N SER A 6 -10.57 -11.66 10.02
CA SER A 6 -9.13 -11.42 9.80
C SER A 6 -8.84 -9.95 10.08
N ALA A 7 -9.15 -9.53 11.30
CA ALA A 7 -8.51 -8.36 11.89
C ALA A 7 -7.05 -8.74 12.14
N THR A 8 -6.17 -8.26 11.27
CA THR A 8 -4.71 -8.27 11.47
C THR A 8 -4.40 -7.85 12.91
N ALA A 9 -3.77 -8.73 13.69
CA ALA A 9 -3.36 -8.47 15.06
C ALA A 9 -2.23 -7.44 15.07
N ILE A 10 -2.59 -6.18 14.88
CA ILE A 10 -1.72 -5.02 15.04
C ILE A 10 -1.39 -4.96 16.55
N GLN A 11 -0.10 -5.10 16.89
CA GLN A 11 0.38 -4.97 18.27
C GLN A 11 -0.11 -3.62 18.83
N ARG A 12 -0.48 -3.57 20.13
CA ARG A 12 -1.22 -2.46 20.79
C ARG A 12 -0.69 -1.02 20.58
N ASN A 13 0.51 -0.83 20.03
CA ASN A 13 1.15 0.46 19.79
C ASN A 13 1.46 0.77 18.31
N GLN A 14 1.05 -0.08 17.37
CA GLN A 14 1.23 0.17 15.94
C GLN A 14 -0.06 0.79 15.38
N VAL A 15 0.08 1.80 14.54
CA VAL A 15 -1.00 2.46 13.80
C VAL A 15 -0.78 2.27 12.30
N ASP A 16 -1.83 2.47 11.53
CA ASP A 16 -1.73 2.58 10.08
C ASP A 16 -0.97 3.85 9.71
N LEU A 17 0.00 3.74 8.79
CA LEU A 17 0.79 4.87 8.36
C LEU A 17 0.18 5.64 7.19
N LEU A 18 -1.00 5.22 6.70
CA LEU A 18 -1.70 5.82 5.56
C LEU A 18 -1.86 7.34 5.67
N ASP A 19 -2.26 7.84 6.84
CA ASP A 19 -2.50 9.27 7.07
C ASP A 19 -1.21 10.12 7.06
N PHE A 20 -0.04 9.47 7.13
CA PHE A 20 1.26 10.12 7.12
C PHE A 20 1.94 10.06 5.75
N ILE A 21 1.31 9.45 4.75
CA ILE A 21 1.85 9.40 3.38
C ILE A 21 1.65 10.75 2.70
N ASP A 22 2.72 11.26 2.08
CA ASP A 22 2.64 12.45 1.24
C ASP A 22 2.26 12.07 -0.20
N TRP A 23 0.95 12.04 -0.46
CA TRP A 23 0.38 11.69 -1.78
C TRP A 23 0.90 12.54 -2.94
N SER A 24 1.40 13.76 -2.69
CA SER A 24 1.89 14.63 -3.75
C SER A 24 3.22 14.17 -4.35
N GLY A 25 4.00 13.40 -3.59
CA GLY A 25 5.30 12.87 -4.01
C GLY A 25 5.34 11.35 -4.17
N VAL A 26 4.20 10.65 -4.08
CA VAL A 26 4.16 9.20 -4.32
C VAL A 26 4.36 8.94 -5.80
N GLU A 27 5.30 8.06 -6.14
CA GLU A 27 5.61 7.68 -7.52
C GLU A 27 5.59 6.16 -7.66
N CYS A 28 5.22 5.67 -8.84
CA CYS A 28 5.33 4.26 -9.18
C CYS A 28 5.86 4.09 -10.59
N LEU A 29 6.92 3.32 -10.73
CA LEU A 29 7.51 2.95 -12.01
C LEU A 29 7.01 1.56 -12.43
N ASN A 30 6.87 1.38 -13.74
CA ASN A 30 6.37 0.16 -14.40
C ASN A 30 4.92 -0.21 -14.03
N GLN A 31 4.09 0.75 -13.62
CA GLN A 31 2.65 0.52 -13.43
C GLN A 31 1.90 0.56 -14.77
N CYS A 32 0.93 -0.33 -14.96
CA CYS A 32 0.11 -0.35 -16.16
C CYS A 32 -0.75 0.91 -16.27
N SER A 33 -0.69 1.56 -17.44
CA SER A 33 -1.36 2.84 -17.72
C SER A 33 -2.89 2.75 -17.77
N GLN A 34 -3.43 1.55 -18.04
CA GLN A 34 -4.87 1.33 -18.18
C GLN A 34 -5.60 1.24 -16.84
N ALA A 35 -4.87 0.91 -15.78
CA ALA A 35 -5.38 0.86 -14.43
C ALA A 35 -5.24 2.26 -13.80
N GLY A 36 -6.14 3.18 -14.20
CA GLY A 36 -6.14 4.56 -13.73
C GLY A 36 -6.12 4.66 -12.20
N ASN A 37 -5.20 5.46 -11.65
CA ASN A 37 -5.01 5.66 -10.19
C ASN A 37 -4.74 4.39 -9.36
N SER A 38 -4.15 3.35 -9.95
CA SER A 38 -3.81 2.07 -9.27
C SER A 38 -3.08 2.24 -7.95
N LEU A 39 -2.17 3.21 -7.85
CA LEU A 39 -1.37 3.43 -6.66
C LEU A 39 -2.19 3.95 -5.46
N LEU A 40 -3.11 4.88 -5.73
CA LEU A 40 -4.08 5.38 -4.75
C LEU A 40 -5.05 4.27 -4.34
N ALA A 41 -5.36 3.35 -5.25
CA ALA A 41 -6.23 2.24 -4.94
C ALA A 41 -5.57 1.22 -4.00
N ILE A 42 -4.34 0.78 -4.28
CA ILE A 42 -3.68 -0.25 -3.48
C ILE A 42 -3.18 0.26 -2.11
N LEU A 43 -2.87 1.56 -2.00
CA LEU A 43 -2.41 2.19 -0.75
C LEU A 43 -3.54 2.84 0.03
N GLY A 44 -4.52 3.44 -0.66
CA GLY A 44 -5.61 4.24 -0.08
C GLY A 44 -6.93 3.49 0.03
N TYR A 45 -7.49 3.02 -1.09
CA TYR A 45 -8.79 2.33 -1.15
C TYR A 45 -8.66 0.81 -0.95
N ARG A 46 -8.16 0.46 0.23
CA ARG A 46 -7.77 -0.89 0.66
C ARG A 46 -8.91 -1.92 0.82
N GLU A 47 -10.12 -1.57 0.39
CA GLU A 47 -11.38 -2.32 0.60
C GLU A 47 -12.07 -2.70 -0.71
N ASP A 48 -11.61 -2.19 -1.86
CA ASP A 48 -12.18 -2.54 -3.17
C ASP A 48 -11.39 -3.69 -3.80
N GLU A 49 -12.01 -4.88 -3.88
CA GLU A 49 -11.40 -6.07 -4.49
C GLU A 49 -11.24 -5.94 -6.01
N GLY A 50 -11.86 -4.94 -6.65
CA GLY A 50 -11.76 -4.68 -8.09
C GLY A 50 -10.52 -3.86 -8.47
N LEU A 51 -9.78 -3.31 -7.51
CA LEU A 51 -8.63 -2.46 -7.78
C LEU A 51 -7.31 -3.20 -7.53
N ASN A 52 -6.48 -3.24 -8.56
CA ASN A 52 -5.15 -3.85 -8.50
C ASN A 52 -4.12 -2.94 -9.19
N LEU A 53 -2.89 -2.99 -8.68
CA LEU A 53 -1.71 -2.47 -9.35
C LEU A 53 -1.11 -3.62 -10.15
N GLU A 54 -1.11 -3.46 -11.46
CA GLU A 54 -0.49 -4.40 -12.39
C GLU A 54 0.78 -3.78 -12.99
N SER A 55 1.76 -4.61 -13.30
CA SER A 55 2.95 -4.18 -14.02
C SER A 55 2.71 -4.09 -15.54
N ASP A 56 3.42 -3.19 -16.23
CA ASP A 56 3.16 -2.90 -17.65
C ASP A 56 4.06 -3.70 -18.61
N ALA A 57 5.36 -3.82 -18.28
CA ALA A 57 6.35 -4.41 -19.19
C ALA A 57 6.94 -5.73 -18.70
N ASP A 58 7.16 -5.86 -17.39
CA ASP A 58 7.83 -6.99 -16.75
C ASP A 58 7.32 -7.16 -15.31
N GLU A 59 7.77 -8.19 -14.60
CA GLU A 59 7.31 -8.52 -13.26
C GLU A 59 7.75 -7.50 -12.18
N GLN A 60 8.64 -6.57 -12.51
CA GLN A 60 9.24 -5.66 -11.55
C GLN A 60 8.39 -4.42 -11.34
N LEU A 61 8.22 -4.01 -10.09
CA LEU A 61 7.51 -2.78 -9.73
C LEU A 61 8.33 -2.00 -8.73
N LEU A 62 8.39 -0.68 -8.90
CA LEU A 62 9.08 0.21 -7.98
C LEU A 62 8.14 1.31 -7.52
N ILE A 63 7.84 1.30 -6.23
CA ILE A 63 6.90 2.22 -5.59
C ILE A 63 7.69 3.10 -4.62
N TYR A 64 7.65 4.41 -4.81
CA TYR A 64 8.24 5.39 -3.92
C TYR A 64 7.14 6.07 -3.09
N ILE A 65 7.28 6.01 -1.76
CA ILE A 65 6.30 6.51 -0.80
C ILE A 65 7.01 7.48 0.15
N PRO A 66 6.91 8.80 -0.07
CA PRO A 66 7.34 9.78 0.92
C PRO A 66 6.32 9.89 2.07
N PHE A 67 6.81 10.24 3.25
CA PHE A 67 6.00 10.54 4.42
C PHE A 67 6.09 12.02 4.77
N THR A 68 4.97 12.58 5.23
CA THR A 68 4.87 13.98 5.69
C THR A 68 5.66 14.24 6.96
N GLN A 69 5.95 13.18 7.73
CA GLN A 69 6.74 13.22 8.95
C GLN A 69 7.58 11.95 9.11
N VAL A 70 8.54 12.01 10.05
CA VAL A 70 9.36 10.83 10.38
C VAL A 70 8.49 9.78 11.08
N VAL A 71 8.46 8.57 10.51
CA VAL A 71 7.76 7.41 11.03
C VAL A 71 8.73 6.27 11.36
N LYS A 72 8.25 5.32 12.15
CA LYS A 72 8.92 4.05 12.46
C LYS A 72 8.14 2.92 11.84
N LEU A 73 8.69 2.27 10.81
CA LEU A 73 8.03 1.12 10.19
C LEU A 73 8.31 -0.14 11.01
N HIS A 74 7.26 -0.91 11.30
CA HIS A 74 7.38 -2.16 12.03
C HIS A 74 6.97 -3.37 11.19
N SER A 75 5.90 -3.23 10.42
CA SER A 75 5.41 -4.31 9.58
C SER A 75 4.75 -3.80 8.32
N ILE A 76 4.84 -4.59 7.26
CA ILE A 76 4.19 -4.37 5.98
C ILE A 76 3.21 -5.51 5.72
N VAL A 77 2.04 -5.19 5.19
CA VAL A 77 1.08 -6.15 4.67
C VAL A 77 1.02 -5.93 3.17
N VAL A 78 1.22 -7.00 2.41
CA VAL A 78 1.10 -7.00 0.95
C VAL A 78 0.12 -8.10 0.58
N LYS A 79 -0.97 -7.74 -0.09
CA LYS A 79 -1.90 -8.71 -0.68
C LYS A 79 -1.77 -8.72 -2.19
N GLY A 80 -1.95 -9.90 -2.76
CA GLY A 80 -1.95 -10.12 -4.20
C GLY A 80 -2.50 -11.51 -4.50
N SER A 81 -2.60 -11.83 -5.79
CA SER A 81 -3.03 -13.15 -6.27
C SER A 81 -2.02 -14.23 -5.85
N GLU A 82 -2.45 -15.49 -5.68
CA GLU A 82 -1.54 -16.58 -5.29
C GLU A 82 -0.48 -16.90 -6.37
N GLU A 83 -0.76 -16.59 -7.64
CA GLU A 83 0.15 -16.83 -8.78
C GLU A 83 0.92 -15.55 -9.17
N GLU A 84 0.19 -14.50 -9.56
CA GLU A 84 0.77 -13.22 -10.02
C GLU A 84 1.16 -12.28 -8.88
N GLY A 85 1.00 -12.69 -7.62
CA GLY A 85 1.33 -11.86 -6.46
C GLY A 85 2.83 -11.70 -6.26
N PRO A 86 3.27 -10.62 -5.58
CA PRO A 86 4.69 -10.39 -5.32
C PRO A 86 5.28 -11.49 -4.42
N LYS A 87 6.54 -11.85 -4.66
CA LYS A 87 7.26 -12.84 -3.87
C LYS A 87 8.43 -12.18 -3.14
N THR A 88 9.36 -11.57 -3.86
CA THR A 88 10.51 -10.90 -3.25
C THR A 88 10.30 -9.40 -3.25
N VAL A 89 10.15 -8.84 -2.04
CA VAL A 89 9.95 -7.41 -1.81
C VAL A 89 11.16 -6.85 -1.08
N LYS A 90 11.91 -5.99 -1.76
CA LYS A 90 13.05 -5.25 -1.20
C LYS A 90 12.57 -3.87 -0.73
N LEU A 91 12.97 -3.49 0.47
CA LEU A 91 12.58 -2.24 1.10
C LEU A 91 13.81 -1.35 1.26
N PHE A 92 13.67 -0.08 0.91
CA PHE A 92 14.73 0.92 1.05
C PHE A 92 14.18 2.15 1.74
N THR A 93 14.89 2.66 2.75
CA THR A 93 14.46 3.84 3.50
C THR A 93 15.34 5.04 3.19
N ASN A 94 14.72 6.24 3.16
CA ASN A 94 15.40 7.53 3.04
C ASN A 94 16.28 7.66 1.79
N ARG A 95 15.80 7.13 0.66
CA ARG A 95 16.44 7.26 -0.63
C ARG A 95 15.44 7.79 -1.62
N GLU A 96 15.77 8.92 -2.20
CA GLU A 96 14.98 9.58 -3.23
C GLU A 96 15.53 9.19 -4.61
N HIS A 97 14.70 9.27 -5.64
CA HIS A 97 15.10 9.06 -7.04
C HIS A 97 15.77 7.70 -7.33
N MET A 98 15.28 6.64 -6.68
CA MET A 98 15.69 5.28 -7.04
C MET A 98 14.92 4.79 -8.26
N GLY A 99 15.64 4.13 -9.17
CA GLY A 99 15.09 3.55 -10.38
C GLY A 99 15.76 2.20 -10.67
N PHE A 100 15.24 1.48 -11.65
CA PHE A 100 15.71 0.12 -11.99
C PHE A 100 17.21 0.06 -12.34
N SER A 101 17.81 1.16 -12.78
CA SER A 101 19.24 1.24 -13.10
C SER A 101 20.15 1.26 -11.88
N ASN A 102 19.72 1.85 -10.76
CA ASN A 102 20.56 2.05 -9.56
C ASN A 102 20.10 1.26 -8.33
N ILE A 103 18.91 0.65 -8.38
CA ILE A 103 18.32 -0.09 -7.26
C ILE A 103 19.20 -1.28 -6.81
N ASN A 104 19.92 -1.88 -7.75
CA ASN A 104 20.79 -3.04 -7.50
C ASN A 104 22.17 -2.64 -6.96
N ASP A 105 22.57 -1.38 -7.08
CA ASP A 105 23.87 -0.89 -6.59
C ASP A 105 23.86 -0.68 -5.07
N PHE A 106 22.67 -0.60 -4.47
CA PHE A 106 22.49 -0.31 -3.06
C PHE A 106 21.92 -1.49 -2.30
N PRO A 107 22.44 -1.78 -1.10
CA PRO A 107 21.86 -2.84 -0.28
C PRO A 107 20.46 -2.42 0.21
N PRO A 108 19.45 -3.30 0.12
CA PRO A 108 18.14 -3.04 0.70
C PRO A 108 18.25 -2.91 2.22
N SER A 109 17.39 -2.07 2.79
CA SER A 109 17.27 -1.93 4.25
C SER A 109 16.72 -3.21 4.87
N ASP A 110 15.79 -3.86 4.17
CA ASP A 110 15.35 -5.21 4.45
C ASP A 110 14.78 -5.87 3.19
N THR A 111 14.78 -7.21 3.18
CA THR A 111 14.19 -8.01 2.10
C THR A 111 13.16 -8.95 2.71
N ALA A 112 11.92 -8.83 2.28
CA ALA A 112 10.81 -9.67 2.66
C ALA A 112 10.52 -10.68 1.55
N VAL A 113 10.58 -11.97 1.89
CA VAL A 113 10.10 -13.05 1.01
C VAL A 113 8.69 -13.40 1.45
N LEU A 114 7.71 -13.09 0.60
CA LEU A 114 6.29 -13.28 0.84
C LEU A 114 5.90 -14.73 0.58
N SER A 115 5.28 -15.34 1.58
CA SER A 115 4.61 -16.64 1.44
C SER A 115 3.16 -16.47 0.97
N PRO A 116 2.49 -17.53 0.51
CA PRO A 116 1.06 -17.50 0.18
C PRO A 116 0.17 -16.98 1.33
N ASP A 117 0.56 -17.22 2.59
CA ASP A 117 -0.14 -16.67 3.76
C ASP A 117 0.00 -15.15 3.87
N ASN A 118 1.14 -14.60 3.45
CA ASN A 118 1.35 -13.15 3.45
C ASN A 118 0.45 -12.46 2.43
N LEU A 119 0.29 -13.08 1.25
CA LEU A 119 -0.61 -12.59 0.20
C LEU A 119 -2.09 -12.54 0.64
N LYS A 120 -2.48 -13.35 1.63
CA LYS A 120 -3.83 -13.31 2.25
C LYS A 120 -4.00 -12.14 3.23
N GLY A 121 -2.92 -11.42 3.56
CA GLY A 121 -2.93 -10.26 4.45
C GLY A 121 -2.16 -10.44 5.75
N LYS A 122 -1.39 -11.53 5.90
CA LYS A 122 -0.57 -11.73 7.10
C LYS A 122 0.59 -10.71 7.13
N PRO A 123 0.72 -9.89 8.18
CA PRO A 123 1.77 -8.89 8.28
C PRO A 123 3.16 -9.52 8.30
N VAL A 124 4.06 -8.95 7.52
CA VAL A 124 5.49 -9.24 7.54
C VAL A 124 6.18 -8.23 8.43
N VAL A 125 6.81 -8.72 9.50
CA VAL A 125 7.58 -7.88 10.41
C VAL A 125 8.92 -7.58 9.75
N VAL A 126 9.23 -6.30 9.60
CA VAL A 126 10.52 -5.86 9.05
C VAL A 126 11.54 -5.71 10.17
N LYS A 127 12.83 -5.64 9.83
CA LYS A 127 13.91 -5.38 10.79
C LYS A 127 13.83 -3.97 11.37
N TYR A 128 12.96 -3.79 12.37
CA TYR A 128 12.63 -2.51 13.02
C TYR A 128 13.85 -1.61 13.32
N VAL A 129 15.00 -2.19 13.68
CA VAL A 129 16.26 -1.45 13.93
C VAL A 129 16.72 -0.58 12.75
N LYS A 130 16.39 -0.97 11.51
CA LYS A 130 16.70 -0.21 10.28
C LYS A 130 15.63 0.84 9.95
N PHE A 131 14.44 0.71 10.52
CA PHE A 131 13.28 1.54 10.20
C PHE A 131 12.87 2.45 11.37
N GLN A 132 13.83 2.96 12.17
CA GLN A 132 13.54 3.88 13.28
C GLN A 132 13.30 5.34 12.86
N ASN A 133 13.73 5.72 11.67
CA ASN A 133 13.67 7.08 11.18
C ASN A 133 13.43 7.03 9.67
N VAL A 134 12.18 6.82 9.28
CA VAL A 134 11.76 6.69 7.89
C VAL A 134 11.04 7.98 7.48
N ARG A 135 11.62 8.71 6.52
CA ARG A 135 11.02 9.85 5.82
C ARG A 135 10.48 9.49 4.45
N SER A 136 11.09 8.50 3.81
CA SER A 136 10.62 7.92 2.57
C SER A 136 10.90 6.43 2.54
N LEU A 137 10.03 5.69 1.86
CA LEU A 137 10.12 4.25 1.68
C LEU A 137 10.00 3.94 0.19
N THR A 138 11.01 3.29 -0.37
CA THR A 138 10.93 2.66 -1.68
C THR A 138 10.68 1.17 -1.50
N ILE A 139 9.62 0.68 -2.13
CA ILE A 139 9.26 -0.74 -2.22
C ILE A 139 9.61 -1.19 -3.63
N PHE A 140 10.55 -2.12 -3.75
CA PHE A 140 10.91 -2.74 -5.00
C PHE A 140 10.47 -4.19 -4.99
N ILE A 141 9.60 -4.55 -5.92
CA ILE A 141 9.16 -5.92 -6.16
C ILE A 141 10.04 -6.47 -7.28
N GLU A 142 10.81 -7.51 -6.97
CA GLU A 142 11.78 -8.10 -7.89
C GLU A 142 11.17 -9.25 -8.70
N ASP A 143 10.34 -10.08 -8.07
CA ASP A 143 9.70 -11.24 -8.68
C ASP A 143 8.31 -11.51 -8.07
N ASN A 144 7.55 -12.39 -8.73
CA ASN A 144 6.24 -12.90 -8.29
C ASN A 144 6.29 -14.39 -7.93
N GLN A 145 5.16 -14.94 -7.48
CA GLN A 145 5.11 -16.31 -6.94
C GLN A 145 5.38 -17.38 -7.99
N SER A 146 4.75 -17.27 -9.16
CA SER A 146 4.80 -18.28 -10.24
C SER A 146 5.84 -18.01 -11.33
N GLY A 147 6.55 -16.88 -11.30
CA GLY A 147 7.42 -16.45 -12.39
C GLY A 147 6.64 -15.96 -13.63
N SER A 148 5.47 -15.37 -13.41
CA SER A 148 4.65 -14.74 -14.45
C SER A 148 5.34 -13.48 -15.00
N GLU A 149 4.97 -13.05 -16.20
CA GLU A 149 5.51 -11.82 -16.80
C GLU A 149 4.91 -10.54 -16.18
N ILE A 150 3.76 -10.67 -15.50
CA ILE A 150 3.05 -9.56 -14.88
C ILE A 150 2.91 -9.84 -13.39
N THR A 151 3.14 -8.81 -12.57
CA THR A 151 2.90 -8.85 -11.13
C THR A 151 1.66 -8.03 -10.80
N LYS A 152 0.75 -8.63 -10.02
CA LYS A 152 -0.49 -7.99 -9.55
C LYS A 152 -0.49 -7.84 -8.04
N VAL A 153 -0.59 -6.60 -7.58
CA VAL A 153 -0.68 -6.25 -6.17
C VAL A 153 -2.06 -5.67 -5.90
N GLN A 154 -2.77 -6.22 -4.93
CA GLN A 154 -4.12 -5.77 -4.58
C GLN A 154 -4.10 -4.74 -3.44
N LYS A 155 -3.18 -4.91 -2.49
CA LYS A 155 -3.15 -4.05 -1.30
C LYS A 155 -1.75 -3.96 -0.72
N ILE A 156 -1.33 -2.75 -0.38
CA ILE A 156 -0.15 -2.50 0.44
C ILE A 156 -0.57 -1.68 1.66
N ALA A 157 -0.25 -2.19 2.84
CA ALA A 157 -0.49 -1.50 4.11
C ALA A 157 0.79 -1.45 4.94
N LEU A 158 1.06 -0.28 5.50
CA LEU A 158 2.25 0.00 6.28
C LEU A 158 1.84 0.28 7.72
N TYR A 159 2.39 -0.48 8.66
CA TYR A 159 2.09 -0.35 10.08
C TYR A 159 3.33 0.04 10.86
N GLY A 160 3.16 1.02 11.73
CA GLY A 160 4.26 1.66 12.40
C GLY A 160 3.83 2.54 13.56
N SER A 161 4.78 3.34 14.04
CA SER A 161 4.51 4.38 15.04
C SER A 161 5.17 5.67 14.60
N THR A 162 4.67 6.80 15.09
CA THR A 162 5.30 8.10 14.87
C THR A 162 6.11 8.50 16.11
N LEU A 163 7.05 9.43 15.94
CA LEU A 163 7.83 9.97 17.05
C LEU A 163 7.04 10.90 17.98
N LEU A 164 5.77 11.21 17.65
CA LEU A 164 4.89 12.10 18.39
C LEU A 164 3.67 11.31 18.88
N VAL A 165 3.59 10.98 20.17
CA VAL A 165 2.38 10.42 20.80
C VAL A 165 2.36 10.87 22.27
N PRO A 166 1.20 11.21 22.92
CA PRO A 166 -0.14 10.72 22.59
C PRO A 166 -1.35 11.68 22.78
N SER A 167 -2.55 11.22 22.35
CA SER A 167 -3.83 11.31 23.10
C SER A 167 -5.00 12.27 22.77
N GLN A 168 -5.15 12.89 21.58
CA GLN A 168 -6.47 13.48 21.18
C GLN A 168 -6.85 13.35 19.69
N HIS A 169 -5.91 13.03 18.79
CA HIS A 169 -6.20 13.01 17.34
C HIS A 169 -6.87 11.74 16.82
N GLN A 170 -6.85 10.64 17.58
CA GLN A 170 -7.42 9.37 17.11
C GLN A 170 -8.95 9.47 16.94
N HIS A 171 -9.64 10.29 17.75
CA HIS A 171 -11.07 10.56 17.58
C HIS A 171 -11.38 11.43 16.36
N ILE A 172 -10.51 12.39 16.03
CA ILE A 172 -10.72 13.31 14.90
C ILE A 172 -10.48 12.58 13.58
N VAL A 173 -9.40 11.79 13.48
CA VAL A 173 -9.09 11.05 12.25
C VAL A 173 -10.12 9.95 12.00
N GLN A 174 -10.60 9.27 13.05
CA GLN A 174 -11.69 8.29 12.90
C GLN A 174 -13.01 8.95 12.50
N ALA A 175 -13.33 10.15 13.04
CA ALA A 175 -14.49 10.93 12.61
C ALA A 175 -14.35 11.47 11.18
N MET A 176 -13.14 11.88 10.77
CA MET A 176 -12.86 12.34 9.40
C MET A 176 -12.92 11.20 8.40
N ASN A 177 -12.40 10.00 8.70
CA ASN A 177 -12.52 8.83 7.82
C ASN A 177 -13.96 8.34 7.70
N LEU A 178 -14.75 8.37 8.78
CA LEU A 178 -16.19 8.11 8.74
C LEU A 178 -16.94 9.14 7.88
N CYS A 179 -16.51 10.40 7.91
CA CYS A 179 -17.12 11.47 7.13
C CYS A 179 -16.70 11.41 5.66
N PHE A 180 -15.43 11.11 5.37
CA PHE A 180 -14.88 11.00 4.01
C PHE A 180 -15.45 9.77 3.30
N SER A 181 -15.53 8.63 3.97
CA SER A 181 -16.20 7.43 3.45
C SER A 181 -17.68 7.71 3.12
N HIS A 182 -18.40 8.42 4.00
CA HIS A 182 -19.79 8.83 3.72
C HIS A 182 -19.91 9.81 2.55
N ILE A 183 -19.01 10.78 2.43
CA ILE A 183 -19.05 11.78 1.34
C ILE A 183 -18.73 11.11 0.00
N VAL A 184 -17.73 10.23 -0.05
CA VAL A 184 -17.40 9.46 -1.26
C VAL A 184 -18.52 8.50 -1.62
N PHE A 185 -19.13 7.82 -0.65
CA PHE A 185 -20.30 6.96 -0.86
C PHE A 185 -21.52 7.74 -1.37
N LEU A 186 -21.76 8.94 -0.84
CA LEU A 186 -22.82 9.83 -1.32
C LEU A 186 -22.54 10.33 -2.74
N LEU A 187 -21.29 10.68 -3.08
CA LEU A 187 -20.94 11.03 -4.46
C LEU A 187 -21.15 9.83 -5.41
N TYR A 188 -20.76 8.63 -5.01
CA TYR A 188 -20.92 7.42 -5.82
C TYR A 188 -22.39 7.04 -6.05
N CYS A 189 -23.23 7.17 -5.01
CA CYS A 189 -24.68 7.00 -5.12
C CYS A 189 -25.33 8.07 -6.01
N VAL A 190 -24.91 9.33 -5.94
CA VAL A 190 -25.46 10.39 -6.80
C VAL A 190 -25.11 10.16 -8.26
N VAL A 191 -23.90 9.68 -8.57
CA VAL A 191 -23.48 9.32 -9.94
C VAL A 191 -24.22 8.07 -10.47
N SER A 192 -24.62 7.16 -9.59
CA SER A 192 -25.31 5.92 -9.98
C SER A 192 -26.83 6.04 -10.12
N VAL A 193 -27.43 7.17 -9.69
CA VAL A 193 -28.91 7.39 -9.65
C VAL A 193 -29.36 8.44 -10.67
N THR A 194 -28.62 8.65 -11.77
CA THR A 194 -29.19 9.30 -12.97
C THR A 194 -29.58 8.25 -14.01
N PRO A 195 -30.81 7.70 -13.95
CA PRO A 195 -31.36 6.96 -15.07
C PRO A 195 -31.74 7.94 -16.18
N GLU A 196 -31.49 7.50 -17.41
CA GLU A 196 -31.84 8.10 -18.69
C GLU A 196 -32.99 9.13 -18.68
N LEU A 197 -32.64 10.38 -19.01
CA LEU A 197 -33.58 11.29 -19.65
C LEU A 197 -32.91 11.91 -20.86
N ARG A 198 -33.21 11.34 -22.04
CA ARG A 198 -33.82 12.04 -23.19
C ARG A 198 -33.28 11.52 -24.51
N THR A 199 -33.87 10.41 -24.98
CA THR A 199 -34.00 10.12 -26.40
C THR A 199 -35.48 10.29 -26.76
N THR A 200 -35.82 11.45 -27.30
CA THR A 200 -36.90 11.70 -28.27
C THR A 200 -36.74 13.12 -28.77
#